data_AF-A0A841N5J7-F1
#
_entry.id   AF-A0A841N5J7-F1
#
_cell.length_a   1.000
_cell.length_b   1.000
_cell.length_c   1.000
_cell.angle_alpha   90.00
_cell.angle_beta   90.00
_cell.angle_gamma   90.00
#
_symmetry.space_group_name_H-M   'P 1'
#
loop_
_entity.id
_entity.type
_entity.pdbx_description
1 polymer ?
#
loop_
_entity_poly.entity_id
_entity_poly.type
_entity_poly.pdbx_seq_one_letter_code
_entity_poly.pdbx_strand_id
1 'polypeptide(L)'
;MESIPDYKRIYTDLINERHPDKIEAFKAIFSKENFSVLDVITCSNLLTDNTDKSTFTFNQKHRCFDQQSILEILNFQKKYGYNNAQLARHFKLSRNTITKWKKKFI
;
A
#
# COMPACT_ATOMS: atom_id res chain seq x y z
N MET A 1 6.28 -14.77 -17.54
CA MET A 1 6.65 -13.36 -17.30
C MET A 1 5.51 -12.74 -16.53
N GLU A 2 5.66 -12.52 -15.23
CA GLU A 2 4.66 -11.73 -14.50
C GLU A 2 4.83 -10.27 -14.93
N SER A 3 3.85 -9.73 -15.66
CA SER A 3 3.83 -8.31 -15.99
C SER A 3 3.44 -7.54 -14.72
N ILE A 4 4.44 -7.22 -13.89
CA ILE A 4 4.22 -6.31 -12.77
C ILE A 4 3.75 -4.99 -13.39
N PRO A 5 2.54 -4.52 -13.08
CA PRO A 5 2.06 -3.25 -13.61
C PRO A 5 3.00 -2.13 -13.19
N ASP A 6 3.29 -1.20 -14.10
CA ASP A 6 4.04 0.00 -13.76
C ASP A 6 3.16 0.92 -12.91
N TYR A 7 3.12 0.61 -11.60
CA TYR A 7 2.29 1.35 -10.64
C TYR A 7 2.67 2.82 -10.60
N LYS A 8 3.95 3.16 -10.82
CA LYS A 8 4.39 4.55 -10.85
C LYS A 8 3.67 5.30 -11.98
N ARG A 9 3.65 4.72 -13.18
CA ARG A 9 2.96 5.30 -14.32
C ARG A 9 1.44 5.34 -14.13
N ILE A 10 0.84 4.25 -13.65
CA ILE A 10 -0.61 4.17 -13.40
C ILE A 10 -1.07 5.27 -12.42
N TYR A 11 -0.38 5.42 -11.29
CA TYR A 11 -0.74 6.48 -10.33
C TYR A 11 -0.45 7.87 -10.90
N THR A 12 0.65 8.06 -11.65
CA THR A 12 0.95 9.36 -12.28
C THR A 12 -0.16 9.79 -13.23
N ASP A 13 -0.59 8.89 -14.11
CA ASP A 13 -1.68 9.14 -15.06
C ASP A 13 -3.00 9.42 -14.32
N LEU A 14 -3.33 8.60 -13.31
CA LEU A 14 -4.55 8.76 -12.50
C LEU A 14 -4.60 10.11 -11.77
N ILE A 15 -3.48 10.58 -11.22
CA ILE A 15 -3.40 11.85 -10.49
C ILE A 15 -3.54 13.02 -11.45
N ASN A 16 -2.84 12.98 -12.59
CA ASN A 16 -2.91 14.03 -13.60
C ASN A 16 -4.33 14.18 -14.16
N GLU A 17 -5.08 13.08 -14.30
CA GLU A 17 -6.44 13.09 -14.84
C GLU A 17 -7.49 13.51 -13.79
N ARG A 18 -7.41 13.01 -12.55
CA ARG A 18 -8.51 13.11 -11.57
C ARG A 18 -8.22 13.94 -10.33
N HIS A 19 -6.95 14.10 -9.96
CA HIS A 19 -6.55 14.74 -8.70
C HIS A 19 -5.34 15.67 -8.87
N PRO A 20 -5.41 16.67 -9.78
CA PRO A 20 -4.29 17.59 -10.00
C PRO A 20 -3.95 18.40 -8.73
N ASP A 21 -4.92 18.59 -7.84
CA ASP A 21 -4.79 19.22 -6.53
C ASP A 21 -3.84 18.46 -5.58
N LYS A 22 -3.65 17.15 -5.78
CA LYS A 22 -2.80 16.32 -4.92
C LYS A 22 -1.39 16.11 -5.47
N ILE A 23 -1.06 16.64 -6.65
CA ILE A 23 0.22 16.41 -7.34
C ILE A 23 1.44 16.66 -6.42
N GLU A 24 1.39 17.69 -5.59
CA GLU A 24 2.49 18.01 -4.67
C GLU A 24 2.72 16.94 -3.60
N ALA A 25 1.66 16.36 -3.04
CA ALA A 25 1.75 15.27 -2.06
C ALA A 25 2.35 14.00 -2.68
N PHE A 26 2.09 13.76 -3.97
CA PHE A 26 2.61 12.61 -4.69
C PHE A 26 4.02 12.81 -5.24
N LYS A 27 4.46 14.04 -5.50
CA LYS A 27 5.85 14.34 -5.90
C LYS A 27 6.87 13.78 -4.91
N ALA A 28 6.58 13.85 -3.61
CA ALA A 28 7.45 13.30 -2.56
C ALA A 28 7.56 11.76 -2.61
N ILE A 29 6.57 11.08 -3.17
CA ILE A 29 6.54 9.62 -3.31
C ILE A 29 7.20 9.21 -4.64
N PHE A 30 6.90 9.93 -5.72
CA PHE A 30 7.46 9.65 -7.05
C PHE A 30 8.94 10.03 -7.21
N SER A 31 9.48 10.86 -6.32
CA SER A 31 10.91 11.19 -6.28
C SER A 31 11.78 10.01 -5.83
N LYS A 32 11.20 8.98 -5.23
CA LYS A 32 11.92 7.76 -4.89
C LYS A 32 12.26 6.97 -6.16
N GLU A 33 13.51 6.52 -6.23
CA GLU A 33 14.04 5.76 -7.35
C GLU A 33 13.39 4.37 -7.46
N ASN A 34 13.11 3.73 -6.32
CA ASN A 34 12.40 2.46 -6.24
C ASN A 34 10.97 2.67 -5.73
N PHE A 35 9.98 2.42 -6.60
CA PHE A 35 8.57 2.49 -6.25
C PHE A 35 8.15 1.15 -5.63
N SER A 36 8.13 1.10 -4.30
CA SER A 36 7.80 -0.12 -3.56
C SER A 36 6.29 -0.28 -3.36
N VAL A 37 5.88 -1.44 -2.87
CA VAL A 37 4.47 -1.68 -2.52
C VAL A 37 4.04 -0.78 -1.35
N LEU A 38 4.97 -0.37 -0.49
CA LEU A 38 4.71 0.61 0.55
C LEU A 38 4.31 1.96 -0.05
N ASP A 39 4.94 2.35 -1.16
CA ASP A 39 4.61 3.56 -1.89
C ASP A 39 3.26 3.44 -2.59
N VAL A 40 2.94 2.28 -3.18
CA VAL A 40 1.60 1.96 -3.72
C VAL A 40 0.50 2.11 -2.66
N ILE A 41 0.72 1.56 -1.46
CA ILE A 41 -0.24 1.65 -0.35
C ILE A 41 -0.40 3.10 0.09
N THR A 42 0.70 3.86 0.16
CA THR A 42 0.69 5.27 0.55
C THR A 42 -0.07 6.11 -0.49
N CYS A 43 0.20 5.89 -1.77
CA CYS A 43 -0.52 6.50 -2.89
C CYS A 43 -2.02 6.21 -2.83
N SER A 44 -2.39 4.94 -2.68
CA SER A 44 -3.79 4.53 -2.51
C SER A 44 -4.44 5.25 -1.34
N ASN A 45 -3.76 5.35 -0.20
CA ASN A 45 -4.28 6.04 0.98
C ASN A 45 -4.50 7.54 0.74
N LEU A 46 -3.53 8.25 0.13
CA LEU A 46 -3.66 9.68 -0.20
C LEU A 46 -4.84 9.98 -1.14
N LEU A 47 -5.13 9.07 -2.08
CA LEU A 47 -6.34 9.18 -2.91
C LEU A 47 -7.61 8.99 -2.09
N THR A 48 -7.57 8.09 -1.10
CA THR A 48 -8.72 7.60 -0.32
C THR A 48 -9.07 8.47 0.90
N ASP A 49 -8.20 9.39 1.33
CA ASP A 49 -8.35 10.15 2.58
C ASP A 49 -9.66 10.98 2.72
N ASN A 50 -10.42 11.17 1.64
CA ASN A 50 -11.75 11.82 1.65
C ASN A 50 -12.91 10.89 1.25
N THR A 51 -12.74 9.57 1.31
CA THR A 51 -13.80 8.62 0.90
C THR A 51 -14.57 8.03 2.08
N ASP A 52 -15.86 7.79 1.86
CA ASP A 52 -16.75 7.19 2.85
C ASP A 52 -16.25 5.83 3.34
N LYS A 53 -16.62 5.48 4.59
CA LYS A 53 -16.26 4.21 5.24
C LYS A 53 -16.65 2.97 4.40
N SER A 54 -17.71 3.06 3.61
CA SER A 54 -18.16 2.01 2.69
C SER A 54 -17.14 1.76 1.57
N THR A 55 -16.72 2.82 0.87
CA THR A 55 -15.70 2.80 -0.18
C THR A 55 -14.36 2.32 0.35
N PHE A 56 -13.96 2.79 1.53
CA PHE A 56 -12.77 2.31 2.22
C PHE A 56 -12.79 0.80 2.48
N THR A 57 -13.90 0.29 3.02
CA THR A 57 -14.07 -1.14 3.33
C THR A 57 -14.07 -1.99 2.05
N PHE A 58 -14.72 -1.50 0.99
CA PHE A 58 -14.75 -2.17 -0.31
C PHE A 58 -13.33 -2.28 -0.90
N ASN A 59 -12.61 -1.17 -1.02
CA ASN A 59 -11.26 -1.15 -1.56
C ASN A 59 -10.28 -2.03 -0.76
N GLN A 60 -10.43 -2.09 0.57
CA GLN A 60 -9.58 -2.93 1.42
C GLN A 60 -9.74 -4.42 1.12
N LYS A 61 -10.95 -4.89 0.78
CA LYS A 61 -11.21 -6.29 0.43
C LYS A 61 -10.59 -6.71 -0.90
N HIS A 62 -10.39 -5.77 -1.81
CA HIS A 62 -9.83 -6.01 -3.15
C HIS A 62 -8.31 -5.83 -3.23
N ARG A 63 -7.63 -5.60 -2.10
CA ARG A 63 -6.17 -5.54 -2.09
C ARG A 63 -5.57 -6.94 -2.28
N CYS A 64 -4.91 -7.14 -3.42
CA CYS A 64 -4.08 -8.29 -3.69
C CYS A 64 -2.62 -7.95 -3.39
N PHE A 65 -1.95 -8.79 -2.61
CA PHE A 65 -0.52 -8.67 -2.32
C PHE A 65 0.19 -9.88 -2.92
N ASP A 66 1.24 -9.63 -3.70
CA ASP A 66 2.14 -10.69 -4.14
C ASP A 66 3.06 -11.12 -2.98
N GLN A 67 3.82 -12.19 -3.20
CA GLN A 67 4.72 -12.71 -2.18
C GLN A 67 5.78 -11.69 -1.75
N GLN A 68 6.34 -10.94 -2.71
CA GLN A 68 7.38 -9.95 -2.43
C GLN A 68 6.84 -8.81 -1.54
N SER A 69 5.65 -8.29 -1.84
CA SER A 69 4.93 -7.31 -1.03
C SER A 69 4.74 -7.78 0.40
N ILE A 70 4.32 -9.04 0.58
CA ILE A 70 4.07 -9.60 1.90
C ILE A 70 5.37 -9.66 2.70
N LEU A 71 6.46 -10.12 2.07
CA LEU A 71 7.78 -10.16 2.71
C LEU A 71 8.29 -8.77 3.07
N GLU A 72 8.09 -7.77 2.21
CA GLU A 72 8.43 -6.37 2.51
C GLU A 72 7.67 -5.83 3.73
N ILE A 73 6.36 -6.09 3.81
CA ILE A 73 5.53 -5.67 4.96
C ILE A 73 6.00 -6.36 6.25
N LEU A 74 6.33 -7.66 6.20
CA LEU A 74 6.83 -8.39 7.36
C LEU A 74 8.25 -7.94 7.76
N ASN A 75 9.10 -7.57 6.80
CA ASN A 75 10.42 -7.00 7.08
C ASN A 75 10.30 -5.60 7.69
N PHE A 76 9.35 -4.79 7.23
CA PHE A 76 9.01 -3.52 7.84
C PHE A 76 8.60 -3.69 9.32
N GLN A 77 7.82 -4.74 9.63
CA GLN A 77 7.49 -5.08 11.02
C GLN A 77 8.75 -5.26 11.88
N LYS A 78 9.72 -6.05 11.41
CA LYS A 78 10.97 -6.32 12.13
C LYS A 78 11.83 -5.07 12.24
N LYS A 79 11.98 -4.31 11.15
CA LYS A 79 12.80 -3.10 11.06
C LYS A 79 12.38 -2.03 12.08
N TYR A 80 11.08 -1.86 12.30
CA TYR A 80 10.54 -0.82 13.18
C TYR A 80 10.00 -1.37 14.51
N GLY A 81 10.15 -2.67 14.79
CA GLY A 81 9.71 -3.27 16.05
C GLY A 81 8.19 -3.29 16.27
N TYR A 82 7.38 -3.26 15.20
CA TYR A 82 5.93 -3.22 15.34
C TYR A 82 5.33 -4.55 15.80
N ASN A 83 4.33 -4.49 16.68
CA ASN A 83 3.48 -5.65 16.94
C ASN A 83 2.42 -5.84 15.81
N ASN A 84 1.77 -7.00 15.77
CA ASN A 84 0.79 -7.31 14.72
C ASN A 84 -0.39 -6.32 14.68
N ALA A 85 -0.78 -5.73 15.82
CA ALA A 85 -1.87 -4.76 15.88
C ALA A 85 -1.46 -3.38 15.34
N GLN A 86 -0.24 -2.95 15.62
CA GLN A 86 0.33 -1.71 15.09
C GLN A 86 0.56 -1.81 13.59
N LEU A 87 1.15 -2.92 13.13
CA LEU A 87 1.37 -3.18 11.71
C LEU A 87 0.03 -3.26 10.94
N ALA A 88 -0.97 -3.93 11.52
CA ALA A 88 -2.34 -3.98 10.99
C ALA A 88 -2.93 -2.59 10.82
N ARG A 89 -2.81 -1.74 11.85
CA ARG A 89 -3.33 -0.37 11.80
C ARG A 89 -2.61 0.47 10.74
N HIS A 90 -1.30 0.35 10.64
CA HIS A 90 -0.48 1.10 9.69
C HIS A 90 -0.84 0.77 8.24
N PHE A 91 -0.91 -0.53 7.90
CA PHE A 91 -1.23 -0.97 6.55
C PHE A 91 -2.73 -1.12 6.26
N LYS A 92 -3.59 -0.79 7.24
CA LYS A 92 -5.05 -0.97 7.17
C LYS A 92 -5.40 -2.43 6.79
N LEU A 93 -4.80 -3.38 7.50
CA LEU A 93 -4.98 -4.81 7.34
C LEU A 93 -5.62 -5.42 8.60
N SER A 94 -6.15 -6.63 8.48
CA SER A 94 -6.58 -7.38 9.66
C SER A 94 -5.37 -7.98 10.39
N ARG A 95 -5.41 -8.00 11.73
CA ARG A 95 -4.40 -8.71 12.55
C ARG A 95 -4.26 -10.18 12.15
N ASN A 96 -5.36 -10.79 11.74
CA ASN A 96 -5.42 -12.18 11.28
C ASN A 96 -4.69 -12.37 9.95
N THR A 97 -4.75 -11.40 9.04
CA THR A 97 -4.01 -11.40 7.77
C THR A 97 -2.51 -11.48 8.05
N ILE A 98 -2.00 -10.64 8.95
CA ILE A 98 -0.58 -10.64 9.33
C ILE A 98 -0.19 -11.96 9.99
N THR A 99 -1.01 -12.48 10.91
CA THR A 99 -0.77 -13.80 11.51
C THR A 99 -0.69 -14.91 10.46
N LYS A 100 -1.60 -14.91 9.46
CA LYS A 100 -1.57 -15.87 8.35
C LYS A 100 -0.32 -15.72 7.49
N TRP A 101 0.08 -14.50 7.17
CA TRP A 101 1.29 -14.23 6.39
C TRP A 101 2.54 -14.70 7.11
N LYS A 102 2.68 -14.39 8.40
CA LYS A 102 3.80 -14.88 9.20
C LYS A 102 3.88 -16.40 9.15
N LYS A 103 2.77 -17.11 9.41
CA LYS A 103 2.75 -18.59 9.33
C LYS A 103 3.09 -19.18 7.95
N LYS A 104 2.86 -18.43 6.87
CA LYS A 104 3.09 -18.91 5.50
C LYS A 104 4.52 -18.64 5.01
N PHE A 105 5.14 -17.57 5.48
CA PHE A 105 6.41 -17.07 4.92
C PHE A 105 7.56 -16.98 5.94
N ILE A 106 7.30 -17.21 7.22
CA ILE A 106 8.27 -17.24 8.34
C ILE A 106 8.05 -18.54 9.11
#